data_AF-A0A087GBR6-F1
#
_entry.id   AF-A0A087GBR6-F1
#
_cell.length_a   1.000
_cell.length_b   1.000
_cell.length_c   1.000
_cell.angle_alpha   90.00
_cell.angle_beta   90.00
_cell.angle_gamma   90.00
#
_symmetry.space_group_name_H-M   'P 1'
#
loop_
_entity.id
_entity.type
_entity.pdbx_description
1 polymer ?
#
loop_
_entity_poly.entity_id
_entity_poly.type
_entity_poly.pdbx_seq_one_letter_code
_entity_poly.pdbx_strand_id
1 'polypeptide(L)' 'MKSRAVHIRRRKKVMVNVSSRKLMSRLQRIVASEKSFSGKIDGDTLYRLTVDHIILLQERIQLLRRVSSLCGL' A
#
# COMPACT_ATOMS: atom_id res chain seq x y z
N MET A 1 -17.79 -32.58 2.96
CA MET A 1 -17.13 -31.25 2.91
C MET A 1 -16.33 -31.17 1.63
N LYS A 2 -16.74 -30.33 0.66
CA LYS A 2 -16.08 -30.23 -0.65
C LYS A 2 -15.12 -29.04 -0.64
N SER A 3 -13.81 -29.30 -0.56
CA SER A 3 -12.76 -28.27 -0.69
C SER A 3 -12.84 -27.65 -2.08
N ARG A 4 -13.25 -26.38 -2.15
CA ARG A 4 -13.09 -25.57 -3.37
C ARG A 4 -11.62 -25.21 -3.49
N ALA A 5 -10.93 -25.84 -4.43
CA ALA A 5 -9.61 -25.40 -4.87
C ALA A 5 -9.75 -23.97 -5.42
N VAL A 6 -9.34 -22.99 -4.62
CA VAL A 6 -9.30 -21.58 -5.02
C VAL A 6 -8.27 -21.47 -6.14
N HIS A 7 -8.74 -21.27 -7.36
CA HIS A 7 -7.90 -20.94 -8.50
C HIS A 7 -7.18 -19.61 -8.23
N ILE A 8 -6.01 -19.68 -7.61
CA ILE A 8 -5.07 -18.56 -7.51
C ILE A 8 -4.50 -18.37 -8.93
N ARG A 9 -5.24 -17.63 -9.77
CA ARG A 9 -4.73 -17.11 -11.05
C ARG A 9 -3.39 -16.42 -10.73
N ARG A 10 -2.29 -16.98 -11.23
CA ARG A 10 -0.95 -16.38 -11.16
C ARG A 10 -1.06 -14.95 -11.68
N ARG A 11 -1.03 -13.97 -10.78
CA ARG A 11 -1.00 -12.56 -11.17
C ARG A 11 0.30 -12.32 -11.93
N LYS A 12 0.19 -11.95 -13.20
CA LYS A 12 1.34 -11.54 -14.03
C LYS A 12 2.03 -10.39 -13.30
N LYS A 13 3.28 -10.58 -12.87
CA LYS A 13 4.09 -9.49 -12.32
C LYS A 13 4.30 -8.47 -13.43
N VAL A 14 3.57 -7.37 -13.38
CA VAL A 14 3.79 -6.23 -14.27
C VAL A 14 4.97 -5.47 -13.70
N MET A 15 6.15 -5.62 -14.32
CA MET A 15 7.33 -4.84 -13.97
C MET A 15 7.15 -3.44 -14.55
N VAL A 16 6.64 -2.52 -13.73
CA VAL A 16 6.46 -1.13 -14.15
C VAL A 16 7.83 -0.46 -14.08
N ASN A 17 8.45 -0.22 -15.23
CA ASN A 17 9.72 0.52 -15.32
C ASN A 17 9.43 2.02 -15.08
N VAL A 18 9.38 2.41 -13.81
CA VAL A 18 9.18 3.81 -13.39
C VAL A 18 10.53 4.41 -13.09
N SER A 19 10.87 5.55 -13.70
CA SER A 19 12.08 6.29 -13.35
C SER A 19 12.05 6.65 -11.86
N SER A 20 13.20 6.54 -11.17
CA SER A 20 13.28 6.78 -9.71
C SER A 20 12.70 8.14 -9.32
N ARG A 21 12.88 9.16 -10.15
CA ARG A 21 12.31 10.52 -9.96
C ARG A 21 10.78 10.52 -9.99
N LYS A 22 10.16 9.75 -10.91
CA LYS A 22 8.70 9.62 -11.01
C LYS A 22 8.12 8.74 -9.90
N LEU A 23 8.90 7.79 -9.38
CA LEU A 23 8.51 7.01 -8.19
C LEU A 23 8.48 7.92 -6.95
N MET A 24 9.53 8.70 -6.73
CA MET A 24 9.63 9.63 -5.60
C MET A 24 8.49 10.65 -5.57
N SER A 25 8.16 11.28 -6.72
CA SER A 25 7.05 12.24 -6.77
C SER A 25 5.69 11.61 -6.47
N ARG A 26 5.48 10.36 -6.87
CA ARG A 26 4.25 9.61 -6.55
C ARG A 26 4.19 9.24 -5.08
N LEU A 27 5.29 8.75 -4.50
CA LEU A 27 5.37 8.44 -3.08
C LEU A 27 5.11 9.69 -2.24
N GLN A 28 5.71 10.82 -2.62
CA GLN A 28 5.47 12.10 -1.95
C GLN A 28 3.99 12.48 -1.98
N ARG A 29 3.30 12.34 -3.11
CA ARG A 29 1.86 12.63 -3.20
C ARG A 29 0.98 11.67 -2.38
N ILE A 30 1.39 10.41 -2.21
CA ILE A 30 0.65 9.42 -1.42
C ILE A 30 0.83 9.67 0.08
N VAL A 31 2.06 10.00 0.48
CA VAL A 31 2.46 10.12 1.88
C VAL A 31 2.19 11.52 2.44
N ALA A 32 2.49 12.56 1.66
CA ALA A 32 2.25 13.94 2.02
C ALA A 32 0.95 14.41 1.37
N SER A 33 -0.11 14.55 2.17
CA SER A 33 -1.31 15.28 1.79
C SER A 33 -0.93 16.70 1.38
N GLU A 34 -1.52 17.24 0.31
CA GLU A 34 -1.23 18.57 -0.26
C GLU A 34 -1.24 19.72 0.77
N LYS A 35 -1.90 19.52 1.92
CA LYS A 35 -2.00 20.51 2.99
C LYS A 35 -0.85 20.51 4.01
N SER A 36 -0.03 19.47 4.07
CA SER A 36 0.81 19.25 5.27
C SER A 36 2.30 19.51 5.08
N PHE A 37 2.82 19.53 3.85
CA PHE A 37 4.27 19.64 3.63
C PHE A 37 4.64 20.57 2.47
N SER A 38 5.20 21.72 2.82
CA SER A 38 5.76 22.75 1.91
C SER A 38 7.27 22.57 1.68
N GLY A 39 7.92 21.67 2.43
CA GLY A 39 9.38 21.46 2.37
C GLY A 39 9.84 20.38 1.38
N LYS A 40 11.09 20.49 0.90
CA LYS A 40 11.79 19.37 0.24
C LYS A 40 11.95 18.23 1.25
N ILE A 41 11.26 17.11 1.01
CA ILE A 41 11.40 15.89 1.80
C ILE A 41 12.59 15.11 1.25
N ASP A 42 13.53 14.75 2.11
CA ASP A 42 14.65 13.89 1.73
C ASP A 42 14.18 12.47 1.36
N GLY A 43 14.92 11.79 0.48
CA GLY A 43 14.56 10.47 -0.03
C GLY A 43 14.44 9.41 1.07
N ASP A 44 15.32 9.45 2.08
CA ASP A 44 15.28 8.50 3.19
C ASP A 44 14.07 8.73 4.10
N THR A 45 13.77 10.00 4.38
CA THR A 45 12.57 10.38 5.14
C THR A 45 11.30 9.95 4.41
N LEU A 46 11.24 10.17 3.09
CA LEU A 46 10.12 9.75 2.27
C LEU A 46 9.95 8.23 2.26
N TYR A 47 11.06 7.48 2.22
CA TYR A 47 11.04 6.02 2.27
C TYR A 47 10.47 5.54 3.61
N ARG A 48 10.97 6.04 4.74
CA ARG A 48 10.48 5.69 6.08
C ARG A 48 8.99 5.98 6.24
N LEU A 49 8.56 7.19 5.87
CA LEU A 49 7.15 7.57 5.92
C LEU A 49 6.27 6.68 5.02
N THR A 50 6.79 6.25 3.87
CA THR A 50 6.08 5.29 2.98
C THR A 50 5.91 3.94 3.67
N VAL A 51 6.95 3.43 4.33
CA VAL A 51 6.90 2.16 5.07
C VAL A 51 5.87 2.23 6.19
N ASP A 52 5.91 3.29 7.01
CA ASP A 52 4.94 3.51 8.09
C ASP A 52 3.50 3.54 7.56
N HIS A 53 3.28 4.21 6.43
CA HIS A 53 1.96 4.26 5.78
C HIS A 53 1.48 2.88 5.31
N ILE A 54 2.38 2.04 4.77
CA ILE A 54 2.05 0.68 4.34
C ILE A 54 1.66 -0.19 5.54
N ILE A 55 2.39 -0.08 6.66
CA ILE A 55 2.10 -0.84 7.89
C ILE A 55 0.70 -0.47 8.39
N LEU A 56 0.39 0.82 8.48
CA LEU A 56 -0.92 1.30 8.94
C LEU A 56 -2.06 0.83 8.03
N LEU A 57 -1.85 0.82 6.71
CA LEU A 57 -2.82 0.28 5.76
C LEU A 57 -3.01 -1.23 5.93
N GLN A 58 -1.93 -1.97 6.20
CA GLN A 58 -2.03 -3.41 6.46
C GLN A 58 -2.84 -3.71 7.72
N GLU A 59 -2.61 -2.98 8.81
CA GLU A 59 -3.39 -3.12 10.05
C GLU A 59 -4.88 -2.84 9.82
N ARG A 60 -5.21 -1.77 9.09
CA ARG A 60 -6.61 -1.47 8.72
C ARG A 60 -7.25 -2.57 7.88
N ILE A 61 -6.52 -3.13 6.92
CA ILE A 61 -7.02 -4.25 6.12
C ILE A 61 -7.24 -5.49 7.00
N GLN A 62 -6.35 -5.78 7.94
CA GLN A 62 -6.52 -6.89 8.88
C GLN A 62 -7.74 -6.70 9.76
N LEU A 63 -7.97 -5.49 10.27
CA LEU A 63 -9.18 -5.13 11.02
C LEU A 63 -10.44 -5.33 10.17
N LEU A 64 -10.46 -4.81 8.94
CA LEU A 64 -11.60 -4.99 8.03
C LEU A 64 -11.88 -6.46 7.74
N ARG A 65 -10.84 -7.29 7.57
CA ARG A 65 -11.01 -8.75 7.40
C ARG A 65 -11.59 -9.42 8.64
N ARG A 66 -11.15 -9.02 9.84
CA ARG A 66 -11.72 -9.53 11.10
C ARG A 66 -13.19 -9.16 11.22
N VAL A 67 -13.55 -7.90 10.92
CA VAL A 67 -14.95 -7.45 10.93
C VAL A 67 -15.78 -8.20 9.89
N SER A 68 -15.30 -8.34 8.64
CA SER A 68 -16.00 -9.12 7.60
C SER A 68 -16.27 -10.55 8.07
N SER A 69 -15.27 -11.19 8.70
CA SER A 69 -15.41 -12.55 9.24
C SER A 69 -16.45 -12.62 10.37
N LEU A 70 -16.55 -11.61 11.23
CA LEU A 70 -17.56 -11.54 12.29
C LEU A 70 -18.95 -11.29 11.72
N CYS A 71 -19.06 -10.50 10.64
CA CYS A 71 -20.31 -10.19 9.97
C CYS A 71 -20.77 -11.28 8.98
N GLY A 72 -19.96 -12.33 8.75
CA GLY A 72 -20.30 -13.42 7.83
C GLY A 72 -20.37 -13.01 6.34
N LEU A 73 -19.68 -11.92 5.96
CA LEU A 73 -19.57 -11.39 4.59
C LEU A 73 -18.41 -12.03 3.82
#